data_AF-A0A1F9RD14-F1
#
_entry.id   AF-A0A1F9RD14-F1
#
_cell.length_a   1.000
_cell.length_b   1.000
_cell.length_c   1.000
_cell.angle_alpha   90.00
_cell.angle_beta   90.00
_cell.angle_gamma   90.00
#
_symmetry.space_group_name_H-M   'P 1'
#
loop_
_entity.id
_entity.type
_entity.pdbx_description
1 polymer ?
#
loop_
_entity_poly.entity_id
_entity_poly.type
_entity_poly.pdbx_seq_one_letter_code
_entity_poly.pdbx_strand_id
1 'polypeptide(L)'
;MKKLILLTLVLAPLPAAAQGGRPPAPAASLTANFSYATPDGLISRRAGLLGEAALGELAGLKLRLAAEGAHLRSLGPDHFPEELYKTDLRLSAEDKKTRLSLNLGSNSDRPFHSPSETDLGVNFARTFSEKGPHAWLWGLNYSTRRTFLRGMPMPFIGYRYTTPTLTIVAPFMARWQAFKTVSFSASYLPVRNFRLAANWRPLPYFSAELEGGSVLEQFLLAGRSDKGEAFFYEAQYITLKPSLSLSRRLQITPSLGWQLKGVYYDGSSYDTHHGKKRLGGGPSLGLGVKYNF
;
A
#
# COMPACT_ATOMS: atom_id res chain seq x y z
N MET A 1 7.75 4.46 33.24
CA MET A 1 8.52 5.42 32.40
C MET A 1 9.23 4.67 31.29
N LYS A 2 8.78 4.79 30.02
CA LYS A 2 9.55 4.45 28.82
C LYS A 2 8.92 5.12 27.58
N LYS A 3 9.42 6.34 27.35
CA LYS A 3 9.67 7.06 26.09
C LYS A 3 8.59 7.03 24.99
N LEU A 4 7.76 8.07 25.09
CA LEU A 4 7.24 8.88 24.00
C LEU A 4 8.40 9.43 23.15
N ILE A 5 8.67 8.88 21.95
CA ILE A 5 9.48 9.51 20.90
C ILE A 5 9.01 8.97 19.55
N LEU A 6 8.28 9.77 18.77
CA LEU A 6 8.57 10.08 17.35
C LEU A 6 7.46 10.99 16.79
N LEU A 7 7.60 12.30 16.98
CA LEU A 7 6.81 13.27 16.22
C LEU A 7 7.62 14.56 16.07
N THR A 8 8.46 14.63 15.04
CA THR A 8 8.89 15.91 14.44
C THR A 8 9.65 15.66 13.15
N LEU A 9 8.97 15.87 12.02
CA LEU A 9 9.61 16.23 10.75
C LEU A 9 8.67 17.22 10.07
N VAL A 10 8.70 18.46 10.56
CA VAL A 10 8.18 19.62 9.84
C VAL A 10 9.33 20.13 8.98
N LEU A 11 9.41 19.66 7.74
CA LEU A 11 10.21 20.31 6.71
C LEU A 11 9.23 21.06 5.82
N ALA A 12 9.27 22.40 5.89
CA ALA A 12 8.48 23.28 5.05
C ALA A 12 9.14 23.39 3.66
N PRO A 13 8.44 23.06 2.56
CA PRO A 13 8.92 23.34 1.22
C PRO A 13 8.38 24.68 0.70
N LEU A 14 9.27 25.50 0.16
CA LEU A 14 8.95 26.73 -0.57
C LEU A 14 8.26 26.40 -1.92
N PRO A 15 7.16 27.07 -2.31
CA PRO A 15 6.51 26.80 -3.59
C PRO A 15 7.22 27.52 -4.74
N ALA A 16 7.66 26.77 -5.76
CA ALA A 16 7.96 27.31 -7.08
C ALA A 16 6.67 27.33 -7.93
N ALA A 17 6.36 28.50 -8.49
CA ALA A 17 5.15 28.77 -9.25
C ALA A 17 5.24 28.36 -10.73
N ALA A 18 4.05 28.13 -11.31
CA ALA A 18 3.66 28.21 -12.72
C ALA A 18 4.03 27.06 -13.69
N GLN A 19 3.02 26.35 -14.19
CA GLN A 19 2.44 26.46 -15.55
C GLN A 19 1.31 25.42 -15.72
N GLY A 20 0.37 25.69 -16.63
CA GLY A 20 -0.94 25.02 -16.81
C GLY A 20 -0.93 23.52 -17.14
N GLY A 21 -0.50 22.70 -16.18
CA GLY A 21 -0.71 21.26 -16.09
C GLY A 21 -1.35 20.90 -14.75
N ARG A 22 -1.56 19.60 -14.53
CA ARG A 22 -1.98 19.03 -13.24
C ARG A 22 -1.21 19.74 -12.10
N PRO A 23 -1.88 20.22 -11.03
CA PRO A 23 -1.20 20.95 -9.96
C PRO A 23 0.02 20.17 -9.49
N PRO A 24 1.16 20.85 -9.23
CA PRO A 24 2.38 20.18 -8.81
C PRO A 24 2.06 19.29 -7.61
N ALA A 25 2.63 18.07 -7.60
CA ALA A 25 2.47 17.19 -6.47
C ALA A 25 2.88 17.95 -5.21
N PRO A 26 2.08 17.91 -4.14
CA PRO A 26 2.40 18.64 -2.93
C PRO A 26 3.76 18.16 -2.43
N ALA A 27 4.59 19.10 -2.00
CA ALA A 27 5.94 18.78 -1.61
C ALA A 27 5.98 18.00 -0.29
N ALA A 28 4.90 18.02 0.50
CA ALA A 28 4.64 17.02 1.52
C ALA A 28 3.14 16.74 1.68
N SER A 29 2.80 15.55 2.18
CA SER A 29 1.44 15.22 2.60
C SER A 29 1.42 14.29 3.80
N LEU A 30 0.36 14.38 4.59
CA LEU A 30 0.07 13.49 5.71
C LEU A 30 -1.32 12.90 5.51
N THR A 31 -1.44 11.57 5.62
CA THR A 31 -2.72 10.87 5.57
C THR A 31 -2.94 10.11 6.87
N ALA A 32 -4.03 10.40 7.57
CA ALA A 32 -4.49 9.64 8.71
C ALA A 32 -5.67 8.75 8.28
N ASN A 33 -5.64 7.47 8.64
CA ASN A 33 -6.70 6.53 8.35
C ASN A 33 -7.15 5.82 9.62
N PHE A 34 -8.46 5.69 9.79
CA PHE A 34 -9.07 4.85 10.79
C PHE A 34 -10.03 3.88 10.11
N SER A 35 -10.05 2.62 10.52
CA SER A 35 -11.07 1.68 10.08
C SER A 35 -11.49 0.73 11.20
N TYR A 36 -12.72 0.26 11.11
CA TYR A 36 -13.33 -0.72 11.98
C TYR A 36 -13.98 -1.78 11.12
N ALA A 37 -13.75 -3.04 11.42
CA ALA A 37 -14.36 -4.16 10.71
C ALA A 37 -14.85 -5.22 11.70
N THR A 38 -16.00 -5.82 11.40
CA THR A 38 -16.61 -6.87 12.23
C THR A 38 -17.01 -8.09 11.39
N PRO A 39 -16.09 -8.71 10.63
CA PRO A 39 -16.36 -10.02 10.06
C PRO A 39 -16.63 -11.05 11.18
N ASP A 40 -17.48 -12.04 10.90
CA ASP A 40 -17.75 -13.09 11.86
C ASP A 40 -16.44 -13.78 12.29
N GLY A 41 -16.20 -13.84 13.59
CA GLY A 41 -15.01 -14.46 14.19
C GLY A 41 -13.80 -13.54 14.34
N LEU A 42 -13.86 -12.26 13.93
CA LEU A 42 -12.79 -11.28 14.17
C LEU A 42 -13.32 -9.85 14.14
N ILE A 43 -13.32 -9.15 15.27
CA ILE A 43 -13.51 -7.70 15.28
C ILE A 43 -12.14 -7.05 15.19
N SER A 44 -11.97 -6.04 14.35
CA SER A 44 -10.68 -5.35 14.20
C SER A 44 -10.84 -3.84 14.10
N ARG A 45 -9.87 -3.13 14.65
CA ARG A 45 -9.69 -1.68 14.57
C ARG A 45 -8.32 -1.44 13.97
N ARG A 46 -8.22 -0.51 13.03
CA ARG A 46 -6.96 -0.07 12.45
C ARG A 46 -6.86 1.43 12.52
N ALA A 47 -5.74 1.94 13.02
CA ALA A 47 -5.37 3.34 12.92
C ALA A 47 -4.03 3.42 12.20
N GLY A 48 -3.86 4.38 11.30
CA GLY A 48 -2.62 4.52 10.56
C GLY A 48 -2.32 5.94 10.13
N LEU A 49 -1.03 6.23 9.99
CA LEU A 49 -0.47 7.49 9.52
C LEU A 49 0.50 7.19 8.38
N LEU A 50 0.40 7.94 7.30
CA LEU A 50 1.33 7.94 6.17
C LEU A 50 1.79 9.37 5.92
N GLY A 51 3.08 9.61 6.11
CA GLY A 51 3.74 10.86 5.71
C GLY A 51 4.52 10.66 4.43
N GLU A 52 4.42 11.60 3.49
CA GLU A 52 5.21 11.62 2.26
C GLU A 52 5.83 13.02 2.08
N ALA A 53 7.09 13.08 1.66
CA ALA A 53 7.79 14.33 1.38
C ALA A 53 8.70 14.19 0.16
N ALA A 54 8.68 15.19 -0.71
CA ALA A 54 9.68 15.37 -1.77
C ALA A 54 10.97 15.89 -1.14
N LEU A 55 12.09 15.23 -1.43
CA LEU A 55 13.42 15.61 -0.92
C LEU A 55 14.22 16.47 -1.93
N GLY A 56 13.67 16.69 -3.13
CA GLY A 56 14.32 17.42 -4.20
C GLY A 56 14.72 16.52 -5.37
N GLU A 57 15.79 16.90 -6.06
CA GLU A 57 16.31 16.21 -7.24
C GLU A 57 17.82 16.02 -7.11
N LEU A 58 18.31 14.83 -7.43
CA LEU A 58 19.73 14.50 -7.44
C LEU A 58 20.06 13.76 -8.75
N ALA A 59 20.99 14.29 -9.53
CA ALA A 59 21.40 13.72 -10.82
C ALA A 59 20.21 13.42 -11.78
N GLY A 60 19.19 14.29 -11.81
CA GLY A 60 17.99 14.10 -12.64
C GLY A 60 16.91 13.21 -12.02
N LEU A 61 17.18 12.58 -10.87
CA LEU A 61 16.24 11.72 -10.16
C LEU A 61 15.49 12.51 -9.09
N LYS A 62 14.16 12.46 -9.14
CA LYS A 62 13.29 13.03 -8.12
C LYS A 62 13.27 12.13 -6.90
N LEU A 63 13.67 12.68 -5.76
CA LEU A 63 13.76 11.96 -4.50
C LEU A 63 12.49 12.17 -3.67
N ARG A 64 11.96 11.08 -3.10
CA ARG A 64 10.86 11.13 -2.13
C ARG A 64 11.10 10.20 -0.96
N LEU A 65 10.72 10.67 0.22
CA LEU A 65 10.65 9.89 1.45
C LEU A 65 9.18 9.63 1.79
N ALA A 66 8.87 8.41 2.21
CA ALA A 66 7.58 8.07 2.81
C ALA A 66 7.81 7.29 4.11
N ALA A 67 6.96 7.54 5.11
CA ALA A 67 6.95 6.82 6.36
C ALA A 67 5.50 6.43 6.71
N GLU A 68 5.27 5.15 6.96
CA GLU A 68 3.98 4.59 7.39
C GLU A 68 4.12 4.01 8.79
N GLY A 69 3.12 4.27 9.63
CA GLY A 69 2.89 3.57 10.88
C GLY A 69 1.41 3.23 11.00
N ALA A 70 1.07 1.97 11.19
CA ALA A 70 -0.27 1.52 11.45
C ALA A 70 -0.33 0.57 12.63
N HIS A 71 -1.41 0.65 13.38
CA HIS A 71 -1.75 -0.17 14.52
C HIS A 71 -3.05 -0.89 14.22
N LEU A 72 -3.02 -2.21 14.23
CA LEU A 72 -4.17 -3.08 14.17
C LEU A 72 -4.40 -3.67 15.55
N ARG A 73 -5.60 -3.47 16.08
CA ARG A 73 -6.08 -4.12 17.27
C ARG A 73 -7.22 -5.06 16.91
N SER A 74 -7.11 -6.30 17.33
CA SER A 74 -8.09 -7.34 17.07
C SER A 74 -8.74 -7.84 18.36
N LEU A 75 -10.03 -8.12 18.30
CA LEU A 75 -10.82 -8.77 19.33
C LEU A 75 -11.43 -10.01 18.69
N GLY A 76 -10.90 -11.17 19.04
CA GLY A 76 -11.30 -12.46 18.49
C GLY A 76 -10.83 -13.60 19.40
N PRO A 77 -11.22 -14.85 19.11
CA PRO A 77 -10.80 -16.00 19.91
C PRO A 77 -9.27 -16.18 19.91
N ASP A 78 -8.77 -16.84 20.95
CA ASP A 78 -7.40 -16.94 21.50
C ASP A 78 -6.18 -17.10 20.56
N HIS A 79 -6.35 -17.17 19.24
CA HIS A 79 -5.27 -17.43 18.28
C HIS A 79 -4.89 -16.24 17.39
N PHE A 80 -5.74 -15.22 17.23
CA PHE A 80 -5.38 -14.01 16.48
C PHE A 80 -4.63 -13.04 17.40
N PRO A 81 -3.42 -12.55 17.03
CA PRO A 81 -2.69 -11.60 17.86
C PRO A 81 -3.49 -10.32 18.13
N GLU A 82 -3.70 -9.98 19.40
CA GLU A 82 -4.51 -8.83 19.79
C GLU A 82 -3.96 -7.51 19.26
N GLU A 83 -2.64 -7.38 19.21
CA GLU A 83 -1.94 -6.15 18.84
C GLU A 83 -0.94 -6.45 17.73
N LEU A 84 -1.14 -5.81 16.58
CA LEU A 84 -0.27 -5.89 15.43
C LEU A 84 0.08 -4.49 14.96
N TYR A 85 1.30 -4.34 14.45
CA TYR A 85 1.80 -3.08 13.94
C TYR A 85 2.31 -3.29 12.52
N LYS A 86 2.23 -2.23 11.71
CA LYS A 86 2.88 -2.14 10.40
C LYS A 86 3.68 -0.86 10.38
N THR A 87 4.94 -0.96 10.04
CA THR A 87 5.84 0.18 9.93
C THR A 87 6.61 0.06 8.63
N ASP A 88 6.73 1.15 7.87
CA ASP A 88 7.47 1.20 6.61
C ASP A 88 8.18 2.55 6.50
N LEU A 89 9.45 2.53 6.12
CA LEU A 89 10.20 3.69 5.70
C LEU A 89 10.67 3.45 4.28
N ARG A 90 10.28 4.32 3.36
CA ARG A 90 10.59 4.18 1.93
C ARG A 90 11.31 5.41 1.40
N LEU A 91 12.48 5.19 0.82
CA LEU A 91 13.17 6.17 -0.01
C LEU A 91 12.97 5.77 -1.47
N SER A 92 12.55 6.71 -2.32
CA SER A 92 12.40 6.45 -3.75
C SER A 92 13.07 7.54 -4.58
N ALA A 93 13.61 7.12 -5.72
CA ALA A 93 14.27 7.96 -6.72
C ALA A 93 13.71 7.61 -8.09
N GLU A 94 13.17 8.58 -8.82
CA GLU A 94 12.61 8.33 -10.15
C GLU A 94 12.92 9.42 -11.17
N ASP A 95 13.12 9.00 -12.41
CA ASP A 95 13.12 9.85 -13.61
C ASP A 95 12.10 9.31 -14.64
N LYS A 96 12.18 9.75 -15.89
CA LYS A 96 11.29 9.30 -16.97
C LYS A 96 11.40 7.80 -17.29
N LYS A 97 12.60 7.22 -17.15
CA LYS A 97 12.95 5.85 -17.53
C LYS A 97 13.28 4.96 -16.34
N THR A 98 13.74 5.51 -15.23
CA THR A 98 14.32 4.79 -14.09
C THR A 98 13.48 5.01 -12.85
N ARG A 99 13.24 3.93 -12.11
CA ARG A 99 12.63 3.97 -10.78
C ARG A 99 13.43 3.08 -9.85
N LEU A 100 13.79 3.61 -8.70
CA LEU A 100 14.42 2.89 -7.61
C LEU A 100 13.63 3.20 -6.33
N SER A 101 13.34 2.18 -5.54
CA SER A 101 12.86 2.35 -4.18
C SER A 101 13.55 1.39 -3.23
N LEU A 102 13.93 1.91 -2.07
CA LEU A 102 14.41 1.16 -0.92
C LEU A 102 13.34 1.24 0.14
N ASN A 103 12.97 0.09 0.73
CA ASN A 103 12.01 0.03 1.82
C ASN A 103 12.63 -0.71 3.02
N LEU A 104 12.40 -0.16 4.20
CA LEU A 104 12.71 -0.78 5.47
C LEU A 104 11.44 -0.81 6.31
N GLY A 105 10.92 -2.00 6.58
CA GLY A 105 9.64 -2.15 7.27
C GLY A 105 9.63 -3.27 8.29
N SER A 106 8.61 -3.28 9.13
CA SER A 106 8.35 -4.36 10.08
C SER A 106 6.85 -4.46 10.31
N ASN A 107 6.26 -5.61 9.97
CA ASN A 107 4.89 -5.94 10.40
C ASN A 107 4.97 -7.07 11.42
N SER A 108 4.66 -6.74 12.67
CA SER A 108 4.86 -7.61 13.83
C SER A 108 3.99 -7.12 14.99
N ASP A 109 3.81 -7.93 16.02
CA ASP A 109 3.33 -7.51 17.34
C ASP A 109 4.37 -6.66 18.08
N ARG A 110 5.67 -6.80 17.74
CA ARG A 110 6.77 -5.96 18.24
C ARG A 110 7.69 -5.50 17.09
N PRO A 111 7.40 -4.35 16.44
CA PRO A 111 8.20 -3.83 15.34
C PRO A 111 9.68 -3.72 15.68
N PHE A 112 10.53 -4.17 14.74
CA PHE A 112 12.00 -4.09 14.85
C PHE A 112 12.59 -4.75 16.11
N HIS A 113 11.87 -5.70 16.74
CA HIS A 113 12.38 -6.44 17.90
C HIS A 113 13.66 -7.21 17.58
N SER A 114 13.78 -7.77 16.38
CA SER A 114 15.03 -8.33 15.87
C SER A 114 15.11 -8.24 14.34
N PRO A 115 16.29 -8.50 13.74
CA PRO A 115 16.45 -8.52 12.29
C PRO A 115 15.54 -9.52 11.57
N SER A 116 15.10 -10.60 12.24
CA SER A 116 14.18 -11.56 11.61
C SER A 116 12.78 -11.01 11.36
N GLU A 117 12.38 -9.93 12.05
CA GLU A 117 11.09 -9.25 11.84
C GLU A 117 11.22 -8.00 10.95
N THR A 118 12.42 -7.73 10.43
CA THR A 118 12.72 -6.56 9.60
C THR A 118 12.75 -6.94 8.12
N ASP A 119 11.91 -6.27 7.33
CA ASP A 119 11.90 -6.37 5.87
C ASP A 119 12.81 -5.29 5.26
N LEU A 120 13.82 -5.72 4.53
CA LEU A 120 14.57 -4.87 3.62
C LEU A 120 14.13 -5.21 2.21
N GLY A 121 13.55 -4.24 1.51
CA GLY A 121 13.18 -4.40 0.11
C GLY A 121 13.85 -3.38 -0.80
N VAL A 122 14.10 -3.84 -2.02
CA VAL A 122 14.67 -3.05 -3.11
C VAL A 122 13.81 -3.30 -4.34
N ASN A 123 13.36 -2.23 -4.97
CA ASN A 123 12.67 -2.32 -6.25
C ASN A 123 13.36 -1.41 -7.25
N PHE A 124 13.86 -1.99 -8.32
CA PHE A 124 14.47 -1.29 -9.43
C PHE A 124 13.69 -1.61 -10.71
N ALA A 125 13.40 -0.59 -11.50
CA ALA A 125 12.80 -0.76 -12.83
C ALA A 125 13.38 0.27 -13.79
N ARG A 126 13.71 -0.16 -15.01
CA ARG A 126 14.19 0.71 -16.08
C ARG A 126 13.52 0.41 -17.40
N THR A 127 13.02 1.44 -18.06
CA THR A 127 12.58 1.40 -19.45
C THR A 127 13.80 1.39 -20.37
N PHE A 128 13.95 0.33 -21.16
CA PHE A 128 15.10 0.15 -22.06
C PHE A 128 14.73 0.30 -23.54
N SER A 129 13.45 0.16 -23.89
CA SER A 129 12.94 0.39 -25.24
C SER A 129 11.59 1.08 -25.15
N GLU A 130 11.39 2.13 -25.96
CA GLU A 130 10.14 2.88 -26.03
C GLU A 130 9.91 3.35 -27.46
N LYS A 131 8.77 2.98 -28.05
CA LYS A 131 8.38 3.34 -29.41
C LYS A 131 6.87 3.59 -29.45
N GLY A 132 6.49 4.85 -29.60
CA GLY A 132 5.08 5.27 -29.56
C GLY A 132 4.45 4.90 -28.21
N PRO A 133 3.29 4.21 -28.18
CA PRO A 133 2.63 3.83 -26.93
C PRO A 133 3.27 2.61 -26.25
N HIS A 134 4.25 1.96 -26.89
CA HIS A 134 4.85 0.70 -26.43
C HIS A 134 6.16 0.96 -25.71
N ALA A 135 6.35 0.36 -24.54
CA ALA A 135 7.59 0.41 -23.80
C ALA A 135 7.91 -0.96 -23.16
N TRP A 136 9.17 -1.36 -23.22
CA TRP A 136 9.69 -2.52 -22.49
C TRP A 136 10.49 -2.06 -21.29
N LEU A 137 10.27 -2.75 -20.18
CA LEU A 137 10.95 -2.48 -18.92
C LEU A 137 11.55 -3.76 -18.38
N TRP A 138 12.72 -3.64 -17.79
CA TRP A 138 13.32 -4.70 -16.98
C TRP A 138 13.50 -4.16 -15.58
N GLY A 139 13.60 -5.05 -14.61
CA GLY A 139 13.78 -4.65 -13.24
C GLY A 139 14.21 -5.79 -12.34
N LEU A 140 14.39 -5.43 -11.09
CA LEU A 140 14.78 -6.32 -10.02
C LEU A 140 13.94 -5.98 -8.79
N ASN A 141 13.31 -6.99 -8.22
CA ASN A 141 12.62 -6.87 -6.96
C ASN A 141 13.30 -7.76 -5.92
N TYR A 142 13.66 -7.21 -4.78
CA TYR A 142 14.23 -7.94 -3.65
C TYR A 142 13.42 -7.62 -2.39
N SER A 143 13.22 -8.61 -1.54
CA SER A 143 12.66 -8.45 -0.20
C SER A 143 13.15 -9.61 0.66
N THR A 144 13.58 -9.32 1.89
CA THR A 144 13.91 -10.36 2.87
C THR A 144 12.68 -11.11 3.36
N ARG A 145 11.49 -10.53 3.16
CA ARG A 145 10.22 -11.03 3.68
C ARG A 145 9.33 -11.76 2.68
N ARG A 146 9.63 -11.69 1.38
CA ARG A 146 8.75 -12.23 0.33
C ARG A 146 8.29 -13.66 0.63
N THR A 147 7.00 -13.94 0.46
CA THR A 147 6.43 -15.25 0.80
C THR A 147 6.96 -16.42 -0.05
N PHE A 148 7.52 -16.12 -1.22
CA PHE A 148 8.25 -17.06 -2.08
C PHE A 148 9.66 -16.51 -2.34
N LEU A 149 10.65 -17.39 -2.47
CA LEU A 149 12.04 -17.02 -2.79
C LEU A 149 12.60 -15.89 -1.89
N ARG A 150 12.47 -16.07 -0.56
CA ARG A 150 12.95 -15.12 0.47
C ARG A 150 14.43 -14.79 0.28
N GLY A 151 14.76 -13.51 0.33
CA GLY A 151 16.15 -13.05 0.24
C GLY A 151 16.79 -13.30 -1.14
N MET A 152 16.02 -13.72 -2.14
CA MET A 152 16.52 -13.84 -3.51
C MET A 152 16.03 -12.67 -4.38
N PRO A 153 16.95 -12.02 -5.12
CA PRO A 153 16.59 -10.97 -6.06
C PRO A 153 15.83 -11.60 -7.23
N MET A 154 14.64 -11.05 -7.54
CA MET A 154 13.77 -11.53 -8.59
C MET A 154 13.83 -10.57 -9.77
N PRO A 155 14.51 -10.94 -10.87
CA PRO A 155 14.46 -10.16 -12.08
C PRO A 155 13.06 -10.26 -12.70
N PHE A 156 12.64 -9.21 -13.39
CA PHE A 156 11.43 -9.25 -14.18
C PHE A 156 11.59 -8.46 -15.48
N ILE A 157 10.81 -8.87 -16.48
CA ILE A 157 10.59 -8.13 -17.71
C ILE A 157 9.10 -7.81 -17.74
N GLY A 158 8.78 -6.55 -18.02
CA GLY A 158 7.42 -6.09 -18.18
C GLY A 158 7.24 -5.39 -19.50
N TYR A 159 5.98 -5.32 -19.90
CA TYR A 159 5.56 -4.58 -21.08
C TYR A 159 4.56 -3.50 -20.65
N ARG A 160 4.79 -2.28 -21.11
CA ARG A 160 3.93 -1.13 -20.88
C ARG A 160 3.33 -0.67 -22.20
N TYR A 161 2.00 -0.54 -22.21
CA TYR A 161 1.26 0.14 -23.26
C TYR A 161 0.58 1.37 -22.66
N THR A 162 0.75 2.54 -23.25
CA THR A 162 0.18 3.79 -22.70
C THR A 162 -0.37 4.68 -23.80
N THR A 163 -1.65 4.99 -23.71
CA THR A 163 -2.39 5.98 -24.50
C THR A 163 -3.08 6.96 -23.56
N PRO A 164 -3.73 8.04 -24.06
CA PRO A 164 -4.48 8.95 -23.20
C PRO A 164 -5.59 8.29 -22.39
N THR A 165 -6.16 7.18 -22.87
CA THR A 165 -7.30 6.50 -22.24
C THR A 165 -6.97 5.14 -21.65
N LEU A 166 -5.86 4.50 -22.03
CA LEU A 166 -5.52 3.15 -21.60
C LEU A 166 -4.06 3.07 -21.17
N THR A 167 -3.82 2.50 -20.00
CA THR A 167 -2.47 2.15 -19.52
C THR A 167 -2.47 0.70 -19.10
N ILE A 168 -1.60 -0.11 -19.67
CA ILE A 168 -1.37 -1.49 -19.28
C ILE A 168 0.11 -1.61 -18.91
N VAL A 169 0.40 -2.24 -17.78
CA VAL A 169 1.73 -2.64 -17.34
C VAL A 169 1.64 -4.13 -17.04
N ALA A 170 1.85 -4.96 -18.04
CA ALA A 170 1.67 -6.40 -17.92
C ALA A 170 2.83 -7.04 -17.11
N PRO A 171 2.53 -8.01 -16.21
CA PRO A 171 1.21 -8.55 -15.83
C PRO A 171 0.55 -7.83 -14.62
N PHE A 172 1.07 -6.68 -14.19
CA PHE A 172 0.80 -6.11 -12.87
C PHE A 172 -0.40 -5.17 -12.79
N MET A 173 -0.72 -4.44 -13.85
CA MET A 173 -1.72 -3.36 -13.77
C MET A 173 -2.37 -3.05 -15.12
N ALA A 174 -3.65 -2.70 -15.08
CA ALA A 174 -4.34 -2.04 -16.17
C ALA A 174 -5.17 -0.86 -15.63
N ARG A 175 -5.27 0.22 -16.39
CA ARG A 175 -6.12 1.39 -16.11
C ARG A 175 -6.77 1.85 -17.40
N TRP A 176 -8.08 2.00 -17.37
CA TRP A 176 -8.87 2.45 -18.51
C TRP A 176 -9.75 3.64 -18.13
N GLN A 177 -9.55 4.77 -18.79
CA GLN A 177 -10.40 5.96 -18.72
C GLN A 177 -11.53 5.81 -19.75
N ALA A 178 -12.63 5.16 -19.36
CA ALA A 178 -13.77 4.92 -20.24
C ALA A 178 -14.49 6.22 -20.64
N PHE A 179 -14.60 7.17 -19.69
CA PHE A 179 -15.23 8.48 -19.90
C PHE A 179 -14.41 9.57 -19.21
N LYS A 180 -14.67 10.85 -19.47
CA LYS A 180 -13.97 11.95 -18.78
C LYS A 180 -14.11 11.91 -17.25
N THR A 181 -15.22 11.35 -16.76
CA THR A 181 -15.57 11.26 -15.33
C THR A 181 -15.47 9.84 -14.76
N VAL A 182 -15.20 8.82 -15.58
CA VAL A 182 -15.20 7.42 -15.11
C VAL A 182 -13.93 6.71 -15.57
N SER A 183 -13.29 6.02 -14.63
CA SER A 183 -12.10 5.21 -14.89
C SER A 183 -12.16 3.88 -14.16
N PHE A 184 -11.67 2.83 -14.80
CA PHE A 184 -11.47 1.51 -14.22
C PHE A 184 -9.99 1.25 -14.00
N SER A 185 -9.65 0.49 -12.96
CA SER A 185 -8.31 -0.02 -12.76
C SER A 185 -8.34 -1.44 -12.23
N ALA A 186 -7.38 -2.24 -12.69
CA ALA A 186 -7.09 -3.56 -12.18
C ALA A 186 -5.62 -3.61 -11.81
N SER A 187 -5.29 -4.23 -10.69
CA SER A 187 -3.90 -4.52 -10.33
C SER A 187 -3.79 -5.90 -9.73
N TYR A 188 -2.69 -6.58 -10.06
CA TYR A 188 -2.35 -7.90 -9.57
C TYR A 188 -0.90 -7.86 -9.07
N LEU A 189 -0.72 -8.22 -7.80
CA LEU A 189 0.59 -8.43 -7.21
C LEU A 189 0.67 -9.93 -6.89
N PRO A 190 1.53 -10.70 -7.59
CA PRO A 190 1.84 -12.06 -7.19
C PRO A 190 2.30 -12.05 -5.72
N VAL A 191 1.75 -12.81 -4.78
CA VAL A 191 0.80 -13.93 -4.82
C VAL A 191 -0.53 -13.51 -4.14
N ARG A 192 -1.68 -13.88 -4.73
CA ARG A 192 -3.06 -13.71 -4.18
C ARG A 192 -3.56 -12.29 -3.90
N ASN A 193 -2.80 -11.25 -4.23
CA ASN A 193 -3.26 -9.87 -4.12
C ASN A 193 -3.80 -9.39 -5.46
N PHE A 194 -5.09 -9.09 -5.53
CA PHE A 194 -5.68 -8.41 -6.68
C PHE A 194 -6.66 -7.34 -6.23
N ARG A 195 -6.78 -6.29 -7.04
CA ARG A 195 -7.69 -5.17 -6.81
C ARG A 195 -8.32 -4.77 -8.12
N LEU A 196 -9.63 -4.63 -8.12
CA LEU A 196 -10.43 -4.03 -9.17
C LEU A 196 -11.07 -2.77 -8.59
N ALA A 197 -11.08 -1.68 -9.35
CA ALA A 197 -11.71 -0.45 -8.91
C ALA A 197 -12.40 0.27 -10.08
N ALA A 198 -13.57 0.84 -9.79
CA ALA A 198 -14.29 1.79 -10.62
C ALA A 198 -14.33 3.13 -9.89
N ASN A 199 -13.77 4.17 -10.51
CA ASN A 199 -13.71 5.50 -9.95
C ASN A 199 -14.56 6.46 -10.79
N TRP A 200 -15.45 7.18 -10.12
CA TRP A 200 -16.34 8.17 -10.68
C TRP A 200 -16.02 9.55 -10.09
N ARG A 201 -15.72 10.52 -10.94
CA ARG A 201 -15.37 11.90 -10.59
C ARG A 201 -16.25 12.87 -11.38
N PRO A 202 -17.52 13.07 -10.97
CA PRO A 202 -18.44 13.98 -11.67
C PRO A 202 -18.04 15.45 -11.48
N LEU A 203 -17.33 15.77 -10.39
CA LEU A 203 -16.99 17.13 -10.01
C LEU A 203 -15.49 17.22 -9.65
N PRO A 204 -14.86 18.39 -9.75
CA PRO A 204 -13.45 18.54 -9.40
C PRO A 204 -13.13 18.25 -7.93
N TYR A 205 -14.08 18.48 -7.01
CA TYR A 205 -13.91 18.32 -5.57
C TYR A 205 -14.50 17.03 -5.01
N PHE A 206 -15.22 16.25 -5.81
CA PHE A 206 -15.86 15.01 -5.37
C PHE A 206 -15.51 13.84 -6.29
N SER A 207 -15.14 12.72 -5.69
CA SER A 207 -15.03 11.44 -6.39
C SER A 207 -15.55 10.30 -5.53
N ALA A 208 -16.00 9.21 -6.14
CA ALA A 208 -16.35 7.99 -5.46
C ALA A 208 -15.63 6.81 -6.14
N GLU A 209 -14.97 5.98 -5.33
CA GLU A 209 -14.32 4.76 -5.79
C GLU A 209 -15.05 3.55 -5.22
N LEU A 210 -15.50 2.65 -6.08
CA LEU A 210 -15.93 1.31 -5.69
C LEU A 210 -14.77 0.36 -6.00
N GLU A 211 -14.24 -0.30 -4.99
CA GLU A 211 -13.17 -1.28 -5.16
C GLU A 211 -13.56 -2.64 -4.58
N GLY A 212 -13.02 -3.70 -5.17
CA GLY A 212 -13.10 -5.06 -4.64
C GLY A 212 -11.84 -5.84 -4.96
N GLY A 213 -11.53 -6.83 -4.13
CA GLY A 213 -10.26 -7.51 -4.26
C GLY A 213 -10.03 -8.60 -3.23
N SER A 214 -8.79 -9.08 -3.24
CA SER A 214 -8.24 -9.98 -2.23
C SER A 214 -6.95 -9.37 -1.69
N VAL A 215 -6.80 -9.39 -0.37
CA VAL A 215 -5.61 -8.96 0.33
C VAL A 215 -5.02 -10.14 1.08
N LEU A 216 -3.69 -10.28 1.02
CA LEU A 216 -2.89 -11.16 1.85
C LEU A 216 -1.91 -10.31 2.65
N GLU A 217 -2.15 -10.20 3.94
CA GLU A 217 -1.21 -9.62 4.88
C GLU A 217 -0.41 -10.72 5.57
N GLN A 218 0.89 -10.49 5.70
CA GLN A 218 1.80 -11.31 6.50
C GLN A 218 2.16 -10.50 7.74
N PHE A 219 2.47 -11.20 8.84
CA PHE A 219 3.01 -10.67 10.10
C PHE A 219 4.10 -11.61 10.62
N LEU A 220 5.26 -11.05 10.98
CA LEU A 220 6.39 -11.80 11.54
C LEU A 220 6.35 -11.60 13.05
N LEU A 221 5.67 -12.50 13.77
CA LEU A 221 5.50 -12.35 15.22
C LEU A 221 6.84 -12.47 15.95
N ALA A 222 7.06 -11.59 16.92
CA ALA A 222 8.25 -11.59 17.75
C ALA A 222 8.25 -12.82 18.67
N GLY A 223 9.45 -13.37 18.94
CA GLY A 223 9.59 -14.52 19.84
C GLY A 223 9.15 -15.88 19.26
N ARG A 224 8.71 -15.95 18.00
CA ARG A 224 8.44 -17.22 17.31
C ARG A 224 9.64 -18.19 17.39
N SER A 225 9.33 -19.47 17.61
CA SER A 225 10.30 -20.57 17.71
C SER A 225 10.99 -20.83 16.37
N ASP A 226 10.21 -20.86 15.28
CA ASP A 226 10.71 -20.95 13.91
C ASP A 226 10.66 -19.58 13.22
N LYS A 227 11.82 -19.07 12.78
CA LYS A 227 11.91 -17.79 12.03
C LYS A 227 11.42 -17.90 10.59
N GLY A 228 11.27 -19.13 10.08
CA GLY A 228 10.63 -19.43 8.81
C GLY A 228 9.12 -19.18 8.83
N GLU A 229 8.47 -19.35 9.98
CA GLU A 229 7.02 -19.18 10.10
C GLU A 229 6.59 -17.71 10.20
N ALA A 230 5.40 -17.44 9.66
CA ALA A 230 4.73 -16.16 9.72
C ALA A 230 3.23 -16.37 9.93
N PHE A 231 2.59 -15.37 10.53
CA PHE A 231 1.16 -15.29 10.62
C PHE A 231 0.61 -14.64 9.35
N PHE A 232 -0.41 -15.24 8.74
CA PHE A 232 -1.05 -14.76 7.52
C PHE A 232 -2.51 -14.42 7.79
N TYR A 233 -2.95 -13.32 7.19
CA TYR A 233 -4.35 -12.92 7.13
C TYR A 233 -4.73 -12.68 5.67
N GLU A 234 -5.67 -13.47 5.16
CA GLU A 234 -6.21 -13.35 3.81
C GLU A 234 -7.68 -12.95 3.89
N ALA A 235 -8.08 -11.94 3.13
CA ALA A 235 -9.47 -11.49 3.09
C ALA A 235 -9.89 -11.01 1.70
N GLN A 236 -11.13 -11.31 1.34
CA GLN A 236 -11.79 -10.73 0.17
C GLN A 236 -12.75 -9.65 0.61
N TYR A 237 -12.80 -8.56 -0.15
CA TYR A 237 -13.55 -7.39 0.24
C TYR A 237 -14.18 -6.67 -0.94
N ILE A 238 -15.20 -5.88 -0.64
CA ILE A 238 -15.74 -4.81 -1.48
C ILE A 238 -15.85 -3.55 -0.63
N THR A 239 -15.55 -2.38 -1.18
CA THR A 239 -15.53 -1.11 -0.45
C THR A 239 -15.88 0.06 -1.35
N LEU A 240 -16.79 0.90 -0.89
CA LEU A 240 -17.13 2.19 -1.47
C LEU A 240 -16.39 3.30 -0.70
N LYS A 241 -15.70 4.18 -1.41
CA LYS A 241 -14.86 5.27 -0.89
C LYS A 241 -15.22 6.60 -1.56
N PRO A 242 -16.28 7.31 -1.13
CA PRO A 242 -16.45 8.71 -1.46
C PRO A 242 -15.25 9.52 -0.97
N SER A 243 -14.89 10.57 -1.70
CA SER A 243 -13.79 11.48 -1.38
C SER A 243 -14.22 12.90 -1.67
N LEU A 244 -14.07 13.78 -0.68
CA LEU A 244 -14.43 15.19 -0.75
C LEU A 244 -13.19 16.05 -0.48
N SER A 245 -12.83 16.88 -1.44
CA SER A 245 -11.77 17.88 -1.30
C SER A 245 -12.39 19.17 -0.75
N LEU A 246 -12.28 19.38 0.56
CA LEU A 246 -12.78 20.59 1.22
C LEU A 246 -11.95 21.82 0.87
N SER A 247 -10.67 21.62 0.58
CA SER A 247 -9.77 22.64 0.07
C SER A 247 -8.68 22.01 -0.81
N ARG A 248 -7.75 22.81 -1.34
CA ARG A 248 -6.56 22.28 -2.02
C ARG A 248 -5.65 21.45 -1.09
N ARG A 249 -5.77 21.68 0.22
CA ARG A 249 -4.94 21.02 1.24
C ARG A 249 -5.64 19.85 1.91
N LEU A 250 -6.95 19.94 2.14
CA LEU A 250 -7.68 18.97 2.94
C LEU A 250 -8.63 18.13 2.08
N GLN A 251 -8.47 16.81 2.18
CA GLN A 251 -9.35 15.82 1.60
C GLN A 251 -9.83 14.84 2.68
N ILE A 252 -11.12 14.51 2.65
CA ILE A 252 -11.74 13.52 3.52
C ILE A 252 -12.30 12.38 2.67
N THR A 253 -12.06 11.15 3.10
CA THR A 253 -12.46 9.93 2.40
C THR A 253 -13.08 8.95 3.40
N PRO A 254 -14.40 9.04 3.66
CA PRO A 254 -15.08 7.96 4.37
C PRO A 254 -15.11 6.69 3.51
N SER A 255 -15.18 5.53 4.15
CA SER A 255 -15.28 4.25 3.48
C SER A 255 -16.33 3.37 4.13
N LEU A 256 -17.15 2.72 3.32
CA LEU A 256 -18.09 1.67 3.72
C LEU A 256 -17.73 0.42 2.93
N GLY A 257 -17.49 -0.69 3.62
CA GLY A 257 -17.11 -1.94 2.98
C GLY A 257 -17.80 -3.16 3.58
N TRP A 258 -17.56 -4.28 2.92
CA TRP A 258 -17.99 -5.59 3.36
C TRP A 258 -16.85 -6.58 3.08
N GLN A 259 -16.39 -7.25 4.13
CA GLN A 259 -15.52 -8.41 4.00
C GLN A 259 -16.40 -9.61 3.64
N LEU A 260 -16.08 -10.32 2.56
CA LEU A 260 -16.88 -11.43 2.06
C LEU A 260 -16.52 -12.75 2.74
N LYS A 261 -15.22 -13.04 2.78
CA LYS A 261 -14.63 -14.19 3.45
C LYS A 261 -13.22 -13.84 3.87
N GLY A 262 -12.76 -14.46 4.93
CA GLY A 262 -11.36 -14.35 5.32
C GLY A 262 -10.83 -15.64 5.95
N VAL A 263 -9.53 -15.66 6.15
CA VAL A 263 -8.85 -16.74 6.85
C VAL A 263 -7.59 -16.19 7.48
N TYR A 264 -7.24 -16.69 8.66
CA TYR A 264 -5.92 -16.51 9.21
C TYR A 264 -5.30 -17.86 9.59
N TYR A 265 -3.98 -17.93 9.53
CA TYR A 265 -3.21 -19.15 9.73
C TYR A 265 -1.73 -18.81 9.96
N ASP A 266 -1.00 -19.74 10.55
CA ASP A 266 0.46 -19.72 10.60
C ASP A 266 1.05 -20.61 9.50
N GLY A 267 2.25 -20.29 9.04
CA GLY A 267 2.97 -21.16 8.12
C GLY A 267 4.31 -20.61 7.65
N SER A 268 5.12 -21.48 7.05
CA SER A 268 6.37 -21.09 6.40
C SER A 268 6.16 -20.39 5.05
N SER A 269 5.02 -20.63 4.40
CA SER A 269 4.61 -20.02 3.13
C SER A 269 3.09 -19.83 3.11
N TYR A 270 2.58 -19.11 2.11
CA TYR A 270 1.13 -18.90 1.92
C TYR A 270 0.36 -20.17 1.51
N ASP A 271 1.07 -21.25 1.14
CA ASP A 271 0.46 -22.54 0.79
C ASP A 271 0.49 -23.54 1.96
N THR A 272 1.35 -23.30 2.95
CA THR A 272 1.45 -24.11 4.17
C THR A 272 0.55 -23.51 5.25
N HIS A 273 -0.45 -24.28 5.70
CA HIS A 273 -1.46 -23.76 6.63
C HIS A 273 -1.46 -24.56 7.94
N HIS A 274 -0.99 -23.96 9.02
CA HIS A 274 -1.13 -24.42 10.40
C HIS A 274 -2.16 -23.55 11.12
N GLY A 275 -2.95 -24.12 12.04
CA GLY A 275 -3.89 -23.33 12.85
C GLY A 275 -4.98 -22.58 12.07
N LYS A 276 -5.32 -23.02 10.85
CA LYS A 276 -6.23 -22.31 9.94
C LYS A 276 -7.60 -22.04 10.55
N LYS A 277 -7.99 -20.78 10.64
CA LYS A 277 -9.32 -20.34 11.10
C LYS A 277 -10.00 -19.50 10.04
N ARG A 278 -11.22 -19.88 9.66
CA ARG A 278 -12.04 -19.15 8.69
C ARG A 278 -12.78 -18.02 9.39
N LEU A 279 -12.86 -16.89 8.69
CA LEU A 279 -13.67 -15.75 9.07
C LEU A 279 -14.88 -15.69 8.14
N GLY A 280 -16.04 -15.36 8.72
CA GLY A 280 -17.23 -15.10 7.93
C GLY A 280 -17.18 -13.73 7.27
N GLY A 281 -18.34 -13.30 6.79
CA GLY A 281 -18.50 -11.98 6.22
C GLY A 281 -18.78 -10.94 7.30
N GLY A 282 -18.66 -9.66 6.96
CA GLY A 282 -19.13 -8.60 7.84
C GLY A 282 -18.79 -7.20 7.36
N PRO A 283 -19.45 -6.18 7.93
CA PRO A 283 -19.26 -4.81 7.50
C PRO A 283 -17.90 -4.26 7.93
N SER A 284 -17.44 -3.26 7.19
CA SER A 284 -16.33 -2.40 7.56
C SER A 284 -16.65 -0.93 7.32
N LEU A 285 -16.12 -0.08 8.19
CA LEU A 285 -16.26 1.37 8.14
C LEU A 285 -14.87 1.97 8.26
N GLY A 286 -14.68 3.14 7.66
CA GLY A 286 -13.42 3.85 7.82
C GLY A 286 -13.51 5.32 7.45
N LEU A 287 -12.46 6.04 7.82
CA LEU A 287 -12.28 7.45 7.57
C LEU A 287 -10.80 7.71 7.28
N GLY A 288 -10.54 8.23 6.08
CA GLY A 288 -9.26 8.79 5.69
C GLY A 288 -9.32 10.32 5.71
N VAL A 289 -8.25 10.95 6.18
CA VAL A 289 -8.05 12.40 6.12
C VAL A 289 -6.66 12.64 5.56
N LYS A 290 -6.58 13.34 4.43
CA LYS A 290 -5.32 13.74 3.80
C LYS A 290 -5.14 15.25 3.88
N TYR A 291 -3.98 15.67 4.38
CA TYR A 291 -3.53 17.05 4.41
C TYR A 291 -2.28 17.21 3.54
N ASN A 292 -2.32 18.15 2.60
CA ASN A 292 -1.18 18.55 1.78
C ASN A 292 -0.61 19.86 2.32
N PHE A 293 0.71 19.91 2.53
CA PHE A 293 1.40 21.10 3.01
C PHE A 293 1.69 22.07 1.85
#